data_AF-A0AAI8D5Z5-F1
#
_entry.id   AF-A0AAI8D5Z5-F1
#
_cell.length_a   1.000
_cell.length_b   1.000
_cell.length_c   1.000
_cell.angle_alpha   90.00
_cell.angle_beta   90.00
_cell.angle_gamma   90.00
#
_symmetry.space_group_name_H-M   'P 1'
#
loop_
_entity.id
_entity.type
_entity.pdbx_description
1 polymer ?
#
loop_
_entity_poly.entity_id
_entity_poly.type
_entity_poly.pdbx_seq_one_letter_code
_entity_poly.pdbx_strand_id
1 'polypeptide(L)'
;MSEKINLSNYVLSEDEEFMNANQRAYFRAKLIAWKNDILREARETLDHLAEESANHPDLADRASSETDRAIELRARDRQRKLISKIDAALQRIDDGTYGYCEETGEPIGLKRLDARPIATLSIEAQERHERREKVYRDE
;
A
#
# COMPACT_ATOMS: atom_id res chain seq x y z
N MET A 1 26.69 6.59 10.42
CA MET A 1 27.10 7.10 9.11
C MET A 1 26.02 6.72 8.12
N SER A 2 25.13 7.65 7.78
CA SER A 2 24.10 7.42 6.75
C SER A 2 24.63 8.06 5.47
N GLU A 3 25.13 7.23 4.56
CA GLU A 3 25.40 7.69 3.20
C GLU A 3 24.09 8.19 2.60
N LYS A 4 24.05 9.45 2.18
CA LYS A 4 22.92 10.02 1.46
C LYS A 4 22.88 9.38 0.07
N ILE A 5 22.13 8.29 -0.07
CA ILE A 5 21.90 7.64 -1.35
C ILE A 5 21.17 8.62 -2.26
N ASN A 6 21.80 9.01 -3.36
CA ASN A 6 21.20 9.90 -4.35
C ASN A 6 20.23 9.12 -5.26
N LEU A 7 18.97 9.08 -4.86
CA LEU A 7 17.89 8.37 -5.57
C LEU A 7 17.39 9.08 -6.83
N SER A 8 17.84 10.32 -7.13
CA SER A 8 17.24 11.13 -8.21
C SER A 8 17.39 10.52 -9.61
N ASN A 9 18.39 9.65 -9.81
CA ASN A 9 18.68 8.99 -11.08
C ASN A 9 18.76 7.46 -10.96
N TYR A 10 18.31 6.88 -9.84
CA TYR A 10 18.41 5.43 -9.64
C TYR A 10 17.34 4.70 -10.46
N VAL A 11 17.76 3.70 -11.23
CA VAL A 11 16.90 2.81 -12.01
C VAL A 11 17.04 1.41 -11.46
N LEU A 12 15.90 0.78 -11.14
CA LEU A 12 15.88 -0.62 -10.72
C LEU A 12 16.49 -1.52 -11.82
N SER A 13 17.53 -2.26 -11.48
CA SER A 13 18.18 -3.22 -12.38
C SER A 13 18.18 -4.63 -11.78
N GLU A 14 17.94 -5.62 -12.64
CA GLU A 14 18.05 -7.06 -12.31
C GLU A 14 19.51 -7.55 -12.33
N ASP A 15 20.44 -6.76 -12.88
CA ASP A 15 21.87 -7.10 -12.96
C ASP A 15 22.64 -6.81 -11.65
N GLU A 16 21.97 -6.21 -10.65
CA GLU A 16 22.54 -5.91 -9.34
C GLU A 16 22.18 -7.00 -8.31
N GLU A 17 22.96 -7.08 -7.22
CA GLU A 17 22.61 -7.93 -6.09
C GLU A 17 21.20 -7.59 -5.57
N PHE A 18 20.36 -8.63 -5.45
CA PHE A 18 18.97 -8.48 -5.07
C PHE A 18 18.83 -7.88 -3.66
N MET A 19 17.96 -6.88 -3.54
CA MET A 19 17.69 -6.13 -2.32
C MET A 19 18.94 -5.51 -1.68
N ASN A 20 19.88 -5.03 -2.50
CA ASN A 20 21.00 -4.22 -2.03
C ASN A 20 20.55 -2.89 -1.39
N ALA A 21 21.49 -2.12 -0.83
CA ALA A 21 21.21 -0.86 -0.15
C ALA A 21 20.45 0.16 -1.02
N ASN A 22 20.75 0.24 -2.32
CA ASN A 22 20.10 1.16 -3.25
C ASN A 22 18.66 0.72 -3.55
N GLN A 23 18.44 -0.57 -3.82
CA GLN A 23 17.09 -1.12 -4.02
C GLN A 23 16.21 -0.90 -2.78
N ARG A 24 16.73 -1.19 -1.58
CA ARG A 24 16.01 -0.94 -0.32
C ARG A 24 15.68 0.53 -0.12
N ALA A 25 16.62 1.43 -0.43
CA ALA A 25 16.39 2.87 -0.35
C ALA A 25 15.32 3.35 -1.34
N TYR A 26 15.32 2.81 -2.56
CA TYR A 26 14.30 3.07 -3.57
C TYR A 26 12.90 2.67 -3.07
N PHE A 27 12.73 1.42 -2.62
CA PHE A 27 11.44 0.95 -2.14
C PHE A 27 10.98 1.68 -0.88
N ARG A 28 11.90 2.02 0.04
CA ARG A 28 11.59 2.86 1.21
C ARG A 28 11.03 4.22 0.80
N ALA A 29 11.70 4.90 -0.13
CA ALA A 29 11.24 6.20 -0.62
C ALA A 29 9.86 6.10 -1.29
N LYS A 30 9.64 5.08 -2.11
CA LYS A 30 8.36 4.80 -2.79
C LYS A 30 7.23 4.53 -1.79
N LEU A 31 7.47 3.70 -0.77
CA LEU A 31 6.49 3.39 0.28
C LEU A 31 6.14 4.62 1.12
N ILE A 32 7.13 5.44 1.50
CA ILE A 32 6.91 6.69 2.25
C ILE A 32 6.11 7.70 1.42
N ALA A 33 6.48 7.88 0.15
CA ALA A 33 5.73 8.76 -0.76
C ALA A 33 4.27 8.31 -0.86
N TRP A 34 4.04 7.03 -1.11
CA TRP A 34 2.69 6.47 -1.20
C TRP A 34 1.89 6.64 0.10
N LYS A 35 2.50 6.40 1.27
CA LYS A 35 1.86 6.65 2.56
C LYS A 35 1.44 8.11 2.73
N ASN A 36 2.32 9.04 2.35
CA ASN A 36 2.05 10.47 2.44
C ASN A 36 0.92 10.89 1.50
N ASP A 37 0.86 10.32 0.29
CA ASP A 37 -0.23 10.59 -0.66
C ASP A 37 -1.58 10.12 -0.09
N ILE A 38 -1.65 8.91 0.49
CA ILE A 38 -2.88 8.42 1.15
C ILE A 38 -3.29 9.33 2.32
N LEU A 39 -2.33 9.80 3.12
CA LEU A 39 -2.61 10.69 4.24
C LEU A 39 -3.10 12.07 3.78
N ARG A 40 -2.57 12.58 2.66
CA ARG A 40 -3.03 13.83 2.05
C ARG A 40 -4.47 13.68 1.54
N GLU A 41 -4.74 12.65 0.75
CA GLU A 41 -6.10 12.36 0.25
C GLU A 41 -7.09 12.21 1.40
N ALA A 42 -6.74 11.45 2.44
CA ALA A 42 -7.61 11.27 3.61
C ALA A 42 -7.90 12.59 4.34
N ARG A 43 -6.98 13.55 4.33
CA ARG A 43 -7.19 14.87 4.92
C ARG A 43 -8.12 15.72 4.05
N GLU A 44 -7.91 15.75 2.75
CA GLU A 44 -8.76 16.45 1.79
C GLU A 44 -10.21 15.95 1.89
N THR A 45 -10.43 14.64 1.90
CA THR A 45 -11.78 14.06 2.09
C THR A 45 -12.45 14.50 3.40
N LEU A 46 -11.69 14.63 4.49
CA LEU A 46 -12.24 15.09 5.78
C LEU A 46 -12.66 16.55 5.74
N ASP A 47 -11.86 17.40 5.10
CA ASP A 47 -12.16 18.82 4.95
C ASP A 47 -13.45 18.98 4.11
N HIS A 48 -13.58 18.22 3.01
CA HIS A 48 -14.79 18.21 2.17
C HIS A 48 -16.05 17.74 2.94
N LEU A 49 -15.96 16.66 3.70
CA LEU A 49 -17.09 16.16 4.51
C LEU A 49 -17.54 17.15 5.59
N ALA A 50 -16.59 17.92 6.15
CA ALA A 50 -16.89 18.95 7.14
C ALA A 50 -17.65 20.13 6.51
N GLU A 51 -17.28 20.53 5.29
CA GLU A 51 -17.95 21.59 4.53
C GLU A 51 -19.37 21.18 4.07
N GLU A 52 -19.55 19.94 3.59
CA GLU A 52 -20.87 19.43 3.18
C GLU A 52 -21.84 19.32 4.36
N SER A 53 -21.37 18.83 5.51
CA SER A 53 -22.19 18.69 6.72
C SER A 53 -22.72 20.03 7.26
N ALA A 54 -22.13 21.16 6.89
CA ALA A 54 -22.56 22.49 7.31
C ALA A 54 -23.72 23.06 6.46
N ASN A 55 -24.02 22.47 5.30
CA ASN A 55 -24.88 23.05 4.26
C ASN A 55 -26.03 22.14 3.82
N HIS A 56 -26.95 21.76 4.73
CA HIS A 56 -28.15 20.99 4.36
C HIS A 56 -29.45 21.79 4.59
N PRO A 57 -30.06 22.37 3.54
CA PRO A 57 -31.32 23.10 3.63
C PRO A 57 -32.57 22.22 3.76
N ASP A 58 -32.57 20.99 3.21
CA ASP A 58 -33.73 20.09 3.23
C ASP A 58 -33.46 18.60 3.57
N LEU A 59 -34.54 17.82 3.72
CA LEU A 59 -34.51 16.41 4.13
C LEU A 59 -33.99 15.45 3.04
N ALA A 60 -34.15 15.77 1.76
CA ALA A 60 -33.66 14.94 0.66
C ALA A 60 -32.14 15.09 0.49
N ASP A 61 -31.63 16.32 0.67
CA ASP A 61 -30.20 16.61 0.71
C ASP A 61 -29.51 15.86 1.86
N ARG A 62 -30.19 15.79 3.02
CA ARG A 62 -29.70 15.05 4.19
C ARG A 62 -29.60 13.54 3.94
N ALA A 63 -30.58 12.93 3.27
CA ALA A 63 -30.56 11.49 3.00
C ALA A 63 -29.41 11.10 2.03
N SER A 64 -29.13 11.95 1.04
CA SER A 64 -28.03 11.75 0.10
C SER A 64 -26.67 11.85 0.82
N SER A 65 -26.47 12.90 1.63
CA SER A 65 -25.24 13.12 2.40
C SER A 65 -24.90 11.97 3.36
N GLU A 66 -25.89 11.39 4.05
CA GLU A 66 -25.64 10.24 4.93
C GLU A 66 -25.15 8.99 4.15
N THR A 67 -25.61 8.82 2.91
CA THR A 67 -25.16 7.71 2.05
C THR A 67 -23.72 7.93 1.61
N ASP A 68 -23.38 9.14 1.18
CA ASP A 68 -22.01 9.51 0.78
C ASP A 68 -21.05 9.37 1.95
N ARG A 69 -21.44 9.83 3.14
CA ARG A 69 -20.68 9.65 4.39
C ARG A 69 -20.41 8.17 4.71
N ALA A 70 -21.39 7.29 4.48
CA ALA A 70 -21.21 5.85 4.71
C ALA A 70 -20.21 5.22 3.72
N ILE A 71 -20.20 5.70 2.47
CA ILE A 71 -19.21 5.28 1.46
C ILE A 71 -17.82 5.74 1.86
N GLU A 72 -17.68 6.99 2.30
CA GLU A 72 -16.39 7.57 2.72
C GLU A 72 -15.80 6.88 3.96
N LEU A 73 -16.64 6.55 4.95
CA LEU A 73 -16.20 5.78 6.13
C LEU A 73 -15.60 4.43 5.73
N ARG A 74 -16.18 3.74 4.75
CA ARG A 74 -15.63 2.47 4.23
C ARG A 74 -14.34 2.70 3.45
N ALA A 75 -14.23 3.78 2.69
CA ALA A 75 -13.01 4.14 1.97
C ALA A 75 -11.85 4.39 2.94
N ARG A 76 -12.09 5.15 4.00
CA ARG A 76 -11.14 5.41 5.09
C ARG A 76 -10.66 4.13 5.77
N ASP A 77 -11.56 3.18 6.04
CA ASP A 77 -11.15 1.90 6.64
C ASP A 77 -10.20 1.11 5.73
N ARG A 78 -10.40 1.16 4.40
CA ARG A 78 -9.48 0.56 3.43
C ARG A 78 -8.13 1.29 3.41
N GLN A 79 -8.13 2.61 3.41
CA GLN A 79 -6.90 3.43 3.48
C GLN A 79 -6.10 3.13 4.76
N ARG A 80 -6.77 3.04 5.92
CA ARG A 80 -6.12 2.65 7.19
C ARG A 80 -5.45 1.28 7.11
N LYS A 81 -6.16 0.28 6.56
CA LYS A 81 -5.59 -1.06 6.37
C LYS A 81 -4.41 -1.02 5.39
N LEU A 82 -4.48 -0.20 4.35
CA LEU A 82 -3.39 -0.03 3.39
C LEU A 82 -2.16 0.61 4.03
N ILE A 83 -2.33 1.66 4.83
CA ILE A 83 -1.24 2.28 5.61
C ILE A 83 -0.57 1.25 6.51
N SER A 84 -1.35 0.41 7.20
CA SER A 84 -0.80 -0.67 8.04
C SER A 84 0.06 -1.66 7.23
N LYS A 85 -0.31 -1.96 5.99
CA LYS A 85 0.50 -2.82 5.10
C LYS A 85 1.78 -2.12 4.63
N ILE A 86 1.73 -0.81 4.38
CA ILE A 86 2.90 0.00 4.05
C ILE A 86 3.87 0.03 5.23
N ASP A 87 3.38 0.24 6.44
CA ASP A 87 4.19 0.24 7.66
C ASP A 87 4.85 -1.12 7.91
N ALA A 88 4.12 -2.22 7.68
CA ALA A 88 4.70 -3.56 7.73
C ALA A 88 5.80 -3.76 6.65
N ALA A 89 5.60 -3.25 5.43
CA ALA A 89 6.62 -3.31 4.39
C ALA A 89 7.87 -2.49 4.75
N LEU A 90 7.71 -1.30 5.35
CA LEU A 90 8.82 -0.50 5.85
C LEU A 90 9.59 -1.21 6.97
N GLN A 91 8.88 -1.87 7.88
CA GLN A 91 9.49 -2.67 8.93
C GLN A 91 10.32 -3.83 8.35
N ARG A 92 9.80 -4.49 7.29
CA ARG A 92 10.54 -5.52 6.55
C ARG A 92 11.80 -5.00 5.85
N ILE A 93 11.83 -3.71 5.48
CA ILE A 93 13.06 -3.11 4.94
C ILE A 93 14.09 -2.94 6.06
N ASP A 94 13.65 -2.58 7.27
CA ASP A 94 14.52 -2.39 8.42
C ASP A 94 15.08 -3.70 8.97
N ASP A 95 14.31 -4.79 8.93
CA ASP A 95 14.77 -6.12 9.36
C ASP A 95 15.52 -6.92 8.28
N GLY A 96 15.56 -6.41 7.04
CA GLY A 96 16.26 -7.04 5.92
C GLY A 96 15.49 -8.17 5.23
N THR A 97 14.21 -8.38 5.54
CA THR A 97 13.37 -9.43 4.93
C THR A 97 12.54 -8.96 3.74
N TYR A 98 12.50 -7.64 3.48
CA TYR A 98 11.76 -7.08 2.36
C TYR A 98 12.27 -7.62 1.02
N GLY A 99 11.33 -7.91 0.12
CA GLY A 99 11.61 -8.44 -1.20
C GLY A 99 11.60 -9.96 -1.29
N TYR A 100 11.47 -10.68 -0.17
CA TYR A 100 11.38 -12.14 -0.15
C TYR A 100 9.96 -12.60 0.20
N CYS A 101 9.57 -13.74 -0.37
CA CYS A 101 8.27 -14.36 -0.17
C CYS A 101 8.14 -14.89 1.26
N GLU A 102 7.09 -14.51 1.97
CA GLU A 102 6.86 -14.95 3.36
C GLU A 102 6.56 -16.45 3.48
N GLU A 103 6.09 -17.09 2.39
CA GLU A 103 5.79 -18.53 2.37
C GLU A 103 7.00 -19.39 1.98
N THR A 104 7.77 -18.97 0.97
CA THR A 104 8.83 -19.79 0.36
C THR A 104 10.24 -19.29 0.65
N GLY A 105 10.40 -18.04 1.11
CA GLY A 105 11.70 -17.37 1.24
C GLY A 105 12.32 -16.94 -0.10
N GLU A 106 11.68 -17.21 -1.23
CA GLU A 106 12.22 -16.90 -2.55
C GLU A 106 12.09 -15.41 -2.90
N PRO A 107 12.98 -14.87 -3.75
CA PRO A 107 12.88 -13.50 -4.22
C PRO A 107 11.53 -13.20 -4.91
N ILE A 108 10.88 -12.12 -4.49
CA ILE A 108 9.74 -11.55 -5.20
C ILE A 108 10.30 -10.70 -6.34
N GLY A 109 9.88 -10.98 -7.58
CA GLY A 109 10.40 -10.29 -8.76
C GLY A 109 10.33 -8.77 -8.65
N LEU A 110 11.40 -8.08 -9.06
CA LEU A 110 11.52 -6.61 -8.94
C LEU A 110 10.36 -5.88 -9.62
N LYS A 111 9.95 -6.31 -10.82
CA LYS A 111 8.79 -5.73 -11.53
C LYS A 111 7.49 -5.85 -10.74
N ARG A 112 7.31 -6.94 -9.99
CA ARG A 112 6.14 -7.13 -9.12
C ARG A 112 6.19 -6.20 -7.91
N LEU A 113 7.34 -6.09 -7.24
CA LEU A 113 7.52 -5.15 -6.13
C LEU A 113 7.37 -3.70 -6.59
N ASP A 114 7.84 -3.38 -7.80
CA ASP A 114 7.69 -2.05 -8.35
C ASP A 114 6.23 -1.70 -8.63
N ALA A 115 5.45 -2.64 -9.16
CA ALA A 115 4.00 -2.47 -9.34
C ALA A 115 3.21 -2.49 -8.01
N ARG A 116 3.63 -3.33 -7.05
CA ARG A 116 2.96 -3.58 -5.76
C ARG A 116 4.00 -3.73 -4.64
N PRO A 117 4.50 -2.62 -4.05
CA PRO A 117 5.60 -2.66 -3.07
C PRO A 117 5.17 -3.23 -1.71
N ILE A 118 3.88 -3.46 -1.48
CA ILE A 118 3.37 -4.14 -0.29
C ILE A 118 3.21 -5.65 -0.48
N ALA A 119 3.61 -6.20 -1.63
CA ALA A 119 3.52 -7.64 -1.87
C ALA A 119 4.36 -8.41 -0.83
N THR A 120 3.77 -9.47 -0.29
CA THR A 120 4.42 -10.38 0.68
C THR A 120 4.69 -11.75 0.08
N LEU A 121 4.05 -12.08 -1.05
CA LEU A 121 4.15 -13.37 -1.72
C LEU A 121 4.70 -13.22 -3.14
N SER A 122 5.46 -14.23 -3.58
CA SER A 122 5.79 -14.43 -4.99
C SER A 122 4.53 -14.68 -5.83
N ILE A 123 4.65 -14.63 -7.16
CA ILE A 123 3.51 -14.91 -8.06
C ILE A 123 3.00 -16.33 -7.84
N GLU A 124 3.91 -17.30 -7.81
CA GLU A 124 3.56 -18.71 -7.64
C GLU A 124 2.90 -18.98 -6.29
N ALA A 125 3.43 -18.39 -5.20
CA ALA A 125 2.82 -18.52 -3.87
C ALA A 125 1.42 -17.89 -3.84
N GLN A 126 1.26 -16.72 -4.44
CA GLN A 126 -0.05 -16.06 -4.57
C GLN A 126 -1.05 -16.94 -5.35
N GLU A 127 -0.65 -17.52 -6.48
CA GLU A 127 -1.52 -18.40 -7.29
C GLU A 127 -1.94 -19.65 -6.52
N ARG A 128 -1.04 -20.24 -5.72
CA ARG A 128 -1.37 -21.37 -4.85
C ARG A 128 -2.37 -20.97 -3.77
N HIS A 129 -2.17 -19.82 -3.13
CA HIS A 129 -3.10 -19.30 -2.11
C HIS A 129 -4.50 -19.10 -2.69
N GLU A 130 -4.60 -18.41 -3.82
CA GLU A 130 -5.88 -18.15 -4.50
C GLU A 130 -6.59 -19.44 -4.96
N ARG A 131 -5.83 -20.44 -5.42
CA ARG A 131 -6.39 -21.75 -5.78
C ARG A 131 -7.00 -22.45 -4.57
N ARG A 132 -6.32 -22.43 -3.42
CA ARG A 132 -6.83 -23.04 -2.17
C ARG A 132 -8.09 -22.31 -1.70
N GLU A 133 -8.10 -20.98 -1.69
CA GLU A 133 -9.29 -20.21 -1.28
C GLU A 133 -10.52 -20.50 -2.15
N LYS A 134 -10.34 -20.70 -3.46
CA LYS A 134 -11.45 -21.08 -4.36
C LYS A 134 -12.05 -22.43 -4.00
N VAL A 135 -11.22 -23.44 -3.72
CA VAL A 135 -11.69 -24.78 -3.34
C VAL A 135 -12.55 -24.71 -2.07
N TYR A 136 -12.12 -23.95 -1.05
CA TYR A 136 -12.87 -23.80 0.21
C TYR A 136 -14.17 -22.99 0.08
N ARG A 137 -14.32 -22.15 -0.94
CA ARG A 137 -15.54 -21.36 -1.14
C ARG A 137 -16.65 -22.15 -1.83
N ASP A 138 -16.27 -23.21 -2.54
CA ASP A 138 -17.16 -24.04 -3.34
C ASP A 138 -17.57 -25.34 -2.59
N GLU A 139 -17.07 -25.54 -1.36
CA GLU A 139 -17.51 -26.56 -0.39
C GLU A 139 -18.49 -25.98 0.65
#